data_AF-A0A532F1A3-F1
#
_entry.id   AF-A0A532F1A3-F1
#
_cell.length_a   1.000
_cell.length_b   1.000
_cell.length_c   1.000
_cell.angle_alpha   90.00
_cell.angle_beta   90.00
_cell.angle_gamma   90.00
#
_symmetry.space_group_name_H-M   'P 1'
#
loop_
_entity.id
_entity.type
_entity.pdbx_description
1 polymer ?
#
loop_
_entity_poly.entity_id
_entity_poly.type
_entity_poly.pdbx_seq_one_letter_code
_entity_poly.pdbx_strand_id
1 'polypeptide(L)'
;MTPPAPSPASDYRFLLLMVPSLFILLLAVGLFEFSSNITVDNFHNLTSRLMHRASEASKESLDPTHFLVEVKSRYIWLTTVVVALVAGLYALIVCGIIVYQSLPRPQLLLVTAVGIFLASIGLAFIWSLDDTHALYRAVFSFSYDNLRQAGPQRIGEHLLRYAMVVVSIVNVQAMVVPVVALLAACSTLAPPMAGAQPDPEFYALQMRRLKEVLTAASAILVAGVLHMGAWLRWPAALIADKDAHEAVLGTALAITLFWGVTFTLMLVSTYLPAALVLAKRAAALLQKRSSQRSVPTPQEWLKDNGLFLSLQDHFPQFGLMLAPLLASPLSSLLLAPLTPTG
;
A
#
# COMPACT_ATOMS: atom_id res chain seq x y z
N MET A 1 -22.51 -25.15 -39.81
CA MET A 1 -21.81 -25.52 -38.56
C MET A 1 -21.82 -24.31 -37.65
N THR A 2 -22.68 -24.31 -36.62
CA THR A 2 -22.68 -23.28 -35.58
C THR A 2 -21.44 -23.47 -34.71
N PRO A 3 -20.62 -22.43 -34.47
CA PRO A 3 -19.49 -22.54 -33.57
C PRO A 3 -19.99 -22.94 -32.18
N PRO A 4 -19.29 -23.86 -31.48
CA PRO A 4 -19.67 -24.28 -30.14
C PRO A 4 -19.77 -23.05 -29.23
N ALA A 5 -20.85 -22.99 -28.44
CA ALA A 5 -21.04 -21.92 -27.46
C ALA A 5 -19.82 -21.87 -26.53
N PRO A 6 -19.20 -20.70 -26.31
CA PRO A 6 -18.04 -20.59 -25.43
C PRO A 6 -18.41 -21.09 -24.04
N SER A 7 -17.54 -21.93 -23.47
CA SER A 7 -17.72 -22.47 -22.13
C SER A 7 -17.69 -21.32 -21.10
N PRO A 8 -18.69 -21.23 -20.19
CA PRO A 8 -18.76 -20.17 -19.17
C PRO A 8 -17.57 -20.16 -18.19
N ALA A 9 -16.77 -21.23 -18.14
CA ALA A 9 -15.57 -21.30 -17.30
C ALA A 9 -14.36 -20.53 -17.89
N SER A 10 -14.42 -20.12 -19.16
CA SER A 10 -13.38 -19.32 -19.83
C SER A 10 -13.30 -17.88 -19.29
N ASP A 11 -14.37 -17.37 -18.68
CA ASP A 11 -14.59 -15.92 -18.54
C ASP A 11 -13.89 -15.28 -17.33
N TYR A 12 -13.37 -16.05 -16.37
CA TYR A 12 -12.86 -15.53 -15.09
C TYR A 12 -11.34 -15.60 -14.92
N ARG A 13 -10.61 -16.02 -15.96
CA ARG A 13 -9.14 -16.19 -15.90
C ARG A 13 -8.39 -14.91 -15.56
N PHE A 14 -8.99 -13.75 -15.80
CA PHE A 14 -8.39 -12.45 -15.46
C PHE A 14 -8.14 -12.30 -13.95
N LEU A 15 -8.92 -12.98 -13.10
CA LEU A 15 -8.70 -12.97 -11.65
C LEU A 15 -7.39 -13.65 -11.23
N LEU A 16 -6.83 -14.55 -12.05
CA LEU A 16 -5.55 -15.19 -11.75
C LEU A 16 -4.38 -14.18 -11.68
N LEU A 17 -4.56 -12.98 -12.22
CA LEU A 17 -3.60 -11.88 -12.09
C LEU A 17 -3.34 -11.50 -10.62
N MET A 18 -4.28 -11.76 -9.70
CA MET A 18 -4.11 -11.41 -8.29
C MET A 18 -3.14 -12.34 -7.54
N VAL A 19 -2.92 -13.56 -8.05
CA VAL A 19 -2.19 -14.61 -7.34
C VAL A 19 -0.74 -14.23 -7.00
N PRO A 20 0.07 -13.68 -7.94
CA PRO A 20 1.44 -13.27 -7.61
C PRO A 20 1.52 -12.23 -6.49
N SER A 21 0.62 -11.24 -6.50
CA SER A 21 0.60 -10.17 -5.49
C SER A 21 0.18 -10.68 -4.12
N LEU A 22 -0.81 -11.58 -4.07
CA LEU A 22 -1.20 -12.24 -2.82
C LEU A 22 -0.09 -13.14 -2.29
N PHE A 23 0.61 -13.87 -3.17
CA PHE A 23 1.75 -14.68 -2.78
C PHE A 23 2.88 -13.83 -2.20
N ILE A 24 3.21 -12.69 -2.82
CA ILE A 24 4.22 -11.74 -2.30
C ILE A 24 3.81 -11.23 -0.92
N LEU A 25 2.54 -10.86 -0.74
CA LEU A 25 2.04 -10.40 0.56
C LEU A 25 2.16 -11.49 1.64
N LEU A 26 1.72 -12.71 1.35
CA LEU A 26 1.82 -13.83 2.29
C LEU A 26 3.27 -14.18 2.63
N LEU A 27 4.15 -14.18 1.63
CA LEU A 27 5.58 -14.41 1.82
C LEU A 27 6.19 -13.30 2.70
N ALA A 28 5.85 -12.04 2.45
CA ALA A 28 6.35 -10.92 3.23
C ALA A 28 5.86 -10.98 4.68
N VAL A 29 4.58 -11.28 4.92
CA VAL A 29 4.06 -11.50 6.28
C VAL A 29 4.82 -12.63 6.97
N GLY A 30 4.98 -13.78 6.31
CA GLY A 30 5.72 -14.91 6.87
C GLY A 30 7.18 -14.60 7.18
N LEU A 31 7.87 -13.90 6.29
CA LEU A 31 9.26 -13.46 6.50
C LEU A 31 9.37 -12.44 7.64
N PHE A 32 8.42 -11.51 7.74
CA PHE A 32 8.38 -10.53 8.83
C PHE A 32 8.18 -11.22 10.18
N GLU A 33 7.23 -12.15 10.26
CA GLU A 33 6.98 -12.97 11.45
C GLU A 33 8.20 -13.79 11.85
N PHE A 34 8.84 -14.47 10.89
CA PHE A 34 10.03 -15.27 11.12
C PHE A 34 11.24 -14.43 11.56
N SER A 35 11.34 -13.18 11.09
CA SER A 35 12.47 -12.30 11.43
C SER A 35 12.46 -11.85 12.90
N SER A 36 11.30 -11.88 13.57
CA SER A 36 11.20 -11.48 14.98
C SER A 36 11.42 -12.70 15.88
N ASN A 37 12.68 -12.95 16.27
CA ASN A 37 12.99 -13.90 17.34
C ASN A 37 12.88 -13.24 18.75
N ILE A 38 12.22 -12.09 18.83
CA ILE A 38 12.03 -11.35 20.08
C ILE A 38 10.79 -11.92 20.76
N THR A 39 10.99 -12.57 21.91
CA THR A 39 9.89 -13.01 22.78
C THR A 39 9.09 -11.80 23.28
N VAL A 40 7.82 -12.03 23.60
CA VAL A 40 6.92 -11.01 24.17
C VAL A 40 7.55 -10.35 25.41
N ASP A 41 8.17 -11.16 26.27
CA ASP A 41 8.85 -10.67 27.48
C ASP A 41 10.04 -9.76 27.17
N ASN A 42 10.87 -10.13 26.19
CA ASN A 42 12.01 -9.29 25.77
C ASN A 42 11.53 -7.94 25.23
N PHE A 43 10.41 -7.94 24.52
CA PHE A 43 9.81 -6.73 23.98
C PHE A 43 9.24 -5.81 25.07
N HIS A 44 8.47 -6.34 26.02
CA HIS A 44 7.99 -5.55 27.16
C HIS A 44 9.13 -5.03 28.04
N ASN A 45 10.17 -5.85 28.25
CA ASN A 45 11.38 -5.42 28.96
C ASN A 45 12.15 -4.31 28.22
N LEU A 46 12.19 -4.35 26.89
CA LEU A 46 12.81 -3.29 26.09
C LEU A 46 12.03 -1.98 26.20
N THR A 47 10.71 -2.02 25.97
CA THR A 47 9.86 -0.81 26.04
C THR A 47 9.88 -0.18 27.43
N SER A 48 9.80 -1.00 28.50
CA SER A 48 9.89 -0.51 29.88
C SER A 48 11.23 0.15 30.17
N ARG A 49 12.36 -0.44 29.74
CA ARG A 49 13.68 0.17 29.93
C ARG A 49 13.86 1.46 29.15
N LEU A 50 13.36 1.52 27.92
CA LEU A 50 13.42 2.72 27.07
C LEU A 50 12.63 3.88 27.71
N MET A 51 11.44 3.61 28.24
CA MET A 51 10.54 4.65 28.75
C MET A 51 10.71 4.93 30.25
N HIS A 52 11.31 4.04 31.03
CA HIS A 52 11.52 4.28 32.47
C HIS A 52 12.35 5.55 32.72
N ARG A 53 13.46 5.73 31.97
CA ARG A 53 14.27 6.95 32.05
C ARG A 53 13.48 8.19 31.61
N ALA A 54 12.66 8.07 30.57
CA ALA A 54 11.82 9.17 30.09
C ALA A 54 10.74 9.55 31.13
N SER A 55 10.19 8.57 31.84
CA SER A 55 9.22 8.74 32.92
C SER A 55 9.85 9.26 34.21
N GLU A 56 11.12 9.00 34.48
CA GLU A 56 11.82 9.63 35.61
C GLU A 56 12.10 11.11 35.30
N ALA A 57 12.56 11.39 34.08
CA ALA A 57 12.77 12.76 33.60
C ALA A 57 11.48 13.59 33.47
N SER A 58 10.29 12.97 33.40
CA SER A 58 9.01 13.69 33.37
C SER A 58 8.60 14.27 34.73
N LYS A 59 9.20 13.81 35.84
CA LYS A 59 8.98 14.37 37.17
C LYS A 59 9.73 15.69 37.39
N GLU A 60 10.75 15.95 36.57
CA GLU A 60 11.45 17.23 36.52
C GLU A 60 10.68 18.23 35.65
N SER A 61 10.94 19.53 35.82
CA SER A 61 10.25 20.60 35.08
C SER A 61 10.29 20.34 33.57
N LEU A 62 9.12 20.43 32.91
CA LEU A 62 8.95 20.29 31.46
C LEU A 62 10.03 21.08 30.69
N ASP A 63 10.99 20.38 30.08
CA ASP A 63 11.89 20.98 29.10
C ASP A 63 11.07 21.38 27.86
N PRO A 64 10.97 22.69 27.55
CA PRO A 64 10.23 23.16 26.37
C PRO A 64 10.71 22.51 25.07
N THR A 65 11.98 22.13 24.97
CA THR A 65 12.58 21.52 23.78
C THR A 65 11.97 20.14 23.51
N HIS A 66 11.97 19.28 24.53
CA HIS A 66 11.39 17.93 24.41
C HIS A 66 9.88 17.98 24.12
N PHE A 67 9.15 18.93 24.72
CA PHE A 67 7.74 19.13 24.43
C PHE A 67 7.50 19.53 22.97
N LEU A 68 8.28 20.48 22.43
CA LEU A 68 8.15 20.90 21.03
C LEU A 68 8.48 19.78 20.04
N VAL A 69 9.47 18.93 20.35
CA VAL A 69 9.82 17.77 19.51
C VAL A 69 8.69 16.73 19.49
N GLU A 70 8.06 16.47 20.64
CA GLU A 70 6.88 15.58 20.71
C GLU A 70 5.71 16.15 19.90
N VAL A 71 5.39 17.43 20.09
CA VAL A 71 4.30 18.10 19.37
C VAL A 71 4.55 18.07 17.87
N LYS A 72 5.78 18.33 17.43
CA LYS A 72 6.20 18.20 16.02
C LYS A 72 5.90 16.79 15.50
N SER A 73 6.35 15.75 16.19
CA SER A 73 6.13 14.34 15.78
C SER A 73 4.65 13.98 15.70
N ARG A 74 3.83 14.48 16.64
CA ARG A 74 2.38 14.30 16.62
C ARG A 74 1.73 14.94 15.39
N TYR A 75 2.09 16.17 15.03
CA TYR A 75 1.56 16.84 13.84
C TYR A 75 2.01 16.17 12.54
N ILE A 76 3.25 15.66 12.49
CA ILE A 76 3.74 14.84 11.37
C ILE A 76 2.86 13.59 11.24
N TRP A 77 2.64 12.84 12.32
CA TRP A 77 1.79 11.66 12.31
C TRP A 77 0.36 11.99 11.85
N LEU A 78 -0.27 13.04 12.41
CA LEU A 78 -1.60 13.51 11.98
C LEU A 78 -1.63 13.89 10.49
N THR A 79 -0.59 14.53 9.98
CA THR A 79 -0.48 14.87 8.55
C THR A 79 -0.48 13.60 7.71
N THR A 80 0.29 12.58 8.09
CA THR A 80 0.28 11.29 7.37
C THR A 80 -1.05 10.56 7.47
N VAL A 81 -1.80 10.69 8.58
CA VAL A 81 -3.16 10.17 8.71
C VAL A 81 -4.08 10.82 7.67
N VAL A 82 -4.07 12.15 7.57
CA VAL A 82 -4.90 12.86 6.58
C VAL A 82 -4.55 12.40 5.16
N VAL A 83 -3.27 12.32 4.83
CA VAL A 83 -2.80 11.83 3.52
C VAL A 83 -3.26 10.40 3.27
N ALA A 84 -3.13 9.50 4.25
CA ALA A 84 -3.59 8.12 4.14
C ALA A 84 -5.09 8.02 3.90
N LEU A 85 -5.92 8.73 4.69
CA LEU A 85 -7.37 8.70 4.54
C LEU A 85 -7.83 9.25 3.18
N VAL A 86 -7.26 10.38 2.75
CA VAL A 86 -7.60 10.99 1.46
C VAL A 86 -7.15 10.10 0.30
N ALA A 87 -5.92 9.58 0.34
CA ALA A 87 -5.42 8.67 -0.70
C ALA A 87 -6.25 7.39 -0.77
N GLY A 88 -6.71 6.86 0.35
CA GLY A 88 -7.53 5.66 0.40
C GLY A 88 -8.93 5.87 -0.15
N LEU A 89 -9.57 6.98 0.21
CA LEU A 89 -10.86 7.36 -0.35
C LEU A 89 -10.77 7.57 -1.86
N TYR A 90 -9.75 8.30 -2.32
CA TYR A 90 -9.47 8.49 -3.74
C TYR A 90 -9.31 7.15 -4.47
N ALA A 91 -8.46 6.27 -3.96
CA ALA A 91 -8.21 4.97 -4.57
C ALA A 91 -9.47 4.08 -4.56
N LEU A 92 -10.24 4.08 -3.48
CA LEU A 92 -11.49 3.33 -3.39
C LEU A 92 -12.50 3.77 -4.45
N ILE A 93 -12.66 5.08 -4.64
CA ILE A 93 -13.58 5.66 -5.64
C ILE A 93 -13.10 5.33 -7.05
N VAL A 94 -11.85 5.65 -7.39
CA VAL A 94 -11.30 5.45 -8.74
C VAL A 94 -11.31 3.98 -9.13
N CYS A 95 -10.78 3.11 -8.26
CA CYS A 95 -10.75 1.67 -8.52
C CYS A 95 -12.16 1.07 -8.54
N GLY A 96 -13.06 1.52 -7.67
CA GLY A 96 -14.47 1.10 -7.68
C GLY A 96 -15.19 1.46 -8.98
N ILE A 97 -14.98 2.67 -9.50
CA ILE A 97 -15.51 3.10 -10.80
C ILE A 97 -14.93 2.22 -11.93
N ILE A 98 -13.64 1.94 -11.91
CA ILE A 98 -12.99 1.08 -12.92
C ILE A 98 -13.57 -0.33 -12.90
N VAL A 99 -13.75 -0.95 -11.72
CA VAL A 99 -14.41 -2.26 -11.59
C VAL A 99 -15.83 -2.22 -12.17
N TYR A 100 -16.62 -1.22 -11.79
CA TYR A 100 -18.00 -1.05 -12.24
C TYR A 100 -18.10 -0.89 -13.77
N GLN A 101 -17.22 -0.09 -14.37
CA GLN A 101 -17.24 0.19 -15.81
C GLN A 101 -16.57 -0.88 -16.68
N SER A 102 -15.82 -1.82 -16.09
CA SER A 102 -15.07 -2.83 -16.86
C SER A 102 -15.79 -4.17 -16.96
N LEU A 103 -16.83 -4.40 -16.16
CA LEU A 103 -17.47 -5.70 -16.02
C LEU A 103 -18.97 -5.67 -16.32
N PRO A 104 -19.53 -6.69 -17.00
CA PRO A 104 -20.97 -6.90 -17.06
C PRO A 104 -21.51 -7.33 -15.68
N ARG A 105 -22.80 -7.08 -15.43
CA ARG A 105 -23.48 -7.37 -14.13
C ARG A 105 -23.16 -8.74 -13.50
N PRO A 106 -23.21 -9.89 -14.20
CA PRO A 106 -22.93 -11.18 -13.57
C PRO A 106 -21.46 -11.29 -13.12
N GLN A 107 -20.51 -10.78 -13.91
CA GLN A 107 -19.10 -10.79 -13.53
C GLN A 107 -18.83 -9.81 -12.39
N LEU A 108 -19.50 -8.65 -12.39
CA LEU A 108 -19.41 -7.67 -11.30
C LEU A 108 -19.81 -8.30 -9.96
N LEU A 109 -20.92 -9.04 -9.91
CA LEU A 109 -21.35 -9.72 -8.67
C LEU A 109 -20.29 -10.70 -8.16
N LEU A 110 -19.69 -11.49 -9.04
CA LEU A 110 -18.62 -12.42 -8.65
C LEU A 110 -17.39 -11.68 -8.15
N VAL A 111 -16.93 -10.64 -8.87
CA VAL A 111 -15.75 -9.85 -8.48
C VAL A 111 -15.99 -9.15 -7.14
N THR A 112 -17.19 -8.62 -6.91
CA THR A 112 -17.59 -8.06 -5.61
C THR A 112 -17.59 -9.12 -4.52
N ALA A 113 -18.12 -10.32 -4.77
CA ALA A 113 -18.10 -11.42 -3.80
C ALA A 113 -16.68 -11.84 -3.42
N VAL A 114 -15.79 -11.98 -4.42
CA VAL A 114 -14.35 -12.26 -4.19
C VAL A 114 -13.71 -11.14 -3.38
N GLY A 115 -14.02 -9.88 -3.67
CA GLY A 115 -13.51 -8.73 -2.91
C GLY A 115 -13.96 -8.70 -1.47
N ILE A 116 -15.26 -8.94 -1.22
CA ILE A 116 -15.79 -9.04 0.14
C ILE A 116 -15.11 -10.17 0.89
N PHE A 117 -14.93 -11.33 0.25
CA PHE A 117 -14.25 -12.47 0.85
C PHE A 117 -12.79 -12.15 1.24
N LEU A 118 -12.00 -11.60 0.32
CA LEU A 118 -10.61 -11.23 0.58
C LEU A 118 -10.48 -10.14 1.65
N ALA A 119 -11.33 -9.11 1.59
CA ALA A 119 -11.37 -8.06 2.60
C ALA A 119 -11.77 -8.61 3.98
N SER A 120 -12.74 -9.52 4.04
CA SER A 120 -13.17 -10.15 5.30
C SER A 120 -12.06 -11.00 5.91
N ILE A 121 -11.30 -11.75 5.09
CA ILE A 121 -10.12 -12.48 5.56
C ILE A 121 -9.07 -11.51 6.12
N GLY A 122 -8.77 -10.42 5.42
CA GLY A 122 -7.81 -9.41 5.88
C GLY A 122 -8.24 -8.74 7.19
N LEU A 123 -9.53 -8.41 7.33
CA LEU A 123 -10.08 -7.83 8.56
C LEU A 123 -10.09 -8.84 9.72
N ALA A 124 -10.45 -10.10 9.46
CA ALA A 124 -10.37 -11.17 10.44
C ALA A 124 -8.92 -11.40 10.89
N PHE A 125 -7.96 -11.34 9.96
CA PHE A 125 -6.54 -11.39 10.28
C PHE A 125 -6.14 -10.25 11.23
N ILE A 126 -6.49 -9.00 10.91
CA ILE A 126 -6.22 -7.86 11.81
C ILE A 126 -6.87 -8.04 13.18
N TRP A 127 -8.12 -8.52 13.25
CA TRP A 127 -8.77 -8.76 14.54
C TRP A 127 -8.16 -9.91 15.33
N SER A 128 -7.53 -10.87 14.66
CA SER A 128 -6.79 -11.96 15.31
C SER A 128 -5.36 -11.60 15.68
N LEU A 129 -4.84 -10.45 15.22
CA LEU A 129 -3.51 -9.98 15.59
C LEU A 129 -3.50 -9.60 17.07
N ASP A 130 -2.66 -10.31 17.82
CA ASP A 130 -2.43 -10.10 19.25
C ASP A 130 -0.92 -9.97 19.53
N ASP A 131 -0.54 -9.93 20.81
CA ASP A 131 0.85 -9.82 21.25
C ASP A 131 1.74 -10.98 20.79
N THR A 132 1.19 -12.09 20.28
CA THR A 132 1.99 -13.22 19.77
C THR A 132 2.54 -12.97 18.37
N HIS A 133 1.96 -12.03 17.62
CA HIS A 133 2.36 -11.72 16.25
C HIS A 133 3.41 -10.61 16.19
N ALA A 134 4.47 -10.83 15.41
CA ALA A 134 5.54 -9.87 15.18
C ALA A 134 5.04 -8.56 14.60
N LEU A 135 4.12 -8.62 13.63
CA LEU A 135 3.56 -7.44 12.98
C LEU A 135 2.85 -6.53 13.99
N TYR A 136 2.04 -7.14 14.86
CA TYR A 136 1.35 -6.41 15.92
C TYR A 136 2.34 -5.78 16.90
N ARG A 137 3.29 -6.57 17.43
CA ARG A 137 4.31 -6.08 18.36
C ARG A 137 5.15 -4.96 17.76
N ALA A 138 5.74 -5.19 16.60
CA ALA A 138 6.72 -4.29 16.00
C ALA A 138 6.10 -2.98 15.49
N VAL A 139 4.86 -3.01 15.00
CA VAL A 139 4.23 -1.83 14.39
C VAL A 139 3.26 -1.13 15.34
N PHE A 140 2.31 -1.87 15.91
CA PHE A 140 1.25 -1.28 16.72
C PHE A 140 1.66 -1.16 18.20
N SER A 141 1.90 -2.29 18.86
CA SER A 141 2.16 -2.32 20.31
C SER A 141 3.44 -1.55 20.66
N PHE A 142 4.48 -1.59 19.84
CA PHE A 142 5.69 -0.78 20.04
C PHE A 142 5.34 0.68 20.28
N SER A 143 4.66 1.31 19.33
CA SER A 143 4.40 2.74 19.44
C SER A 143 3.35 3.03 20.51
N TYR A 144 2.30 2.22 20.57
CA TYR A 144 1.22 2.41 21.53
C TYR A 144 1.71 2.28 22.99
N ASP A 145 2.46 1.24 23.31
CA ASP A 145 2.94 0.97 24.66
C ASP A 145 4.00 1.97 25.09
N ASN A 146 4.90 2.38 24.19
CA ASN A 146 5.86 3.44 24.51
C ASN A 146 5.16 4.78 24.79
N LEU A 147 4.16 5.16 23.98
CA LEU A 147 3.36 6.37 24.21
C LEU A 147 2.58 6.29 25.53
N ARG A 148 2.03 5.11 25.86
CA ARG A 148 1.32 4.85 27.12
C ARG A 148 2.26 4.96 28.33
N GLN A 149 3.46 4.38 28.23
CA GLN A 149 4.45 4.34 29.32
C GLN A 149 5.10 5.70 29.59
N ALA A 150 5.05 6.64 28.63
CA ALA A 150 5.46 8.03 28.86
C ALA A 150 4.61 8.76 29.92
N GLY A 151 3.45 8.19 30.29
CA GLY A 151 2.61 8.64 31.39
C GLY A 151 1.65 9.78 31.03
N PRO A 152 0.60 9.97 31.85
CA PRO A 152 -0.50 10.90 31.57
C PRO A 152 -0.08 12.37 31.53
N GLN A 153 1.07 12.72 32.13
CA GLN A 153 1.63 14.06 32.12
C GLN A 153 2.16 14.47 30.73
N ARG A 154 2.65 13.50 29.95
CA ARG A 154 3.16 13.75 28.58
C ARG A 154 2.11 13.40 27.53
N ILE A 155 1.50 12.22 27.65
CA ILE A 155 0.50 11.70 26.71
C ILE A 155 -0.78 11.41 27.50
N GLY A 156 -1.77 12.30 27.38
CA GLY A 156 -3.06 12.12 28.04
C GLY A 156 -3.84 10.91 27.50
N GLU A 157 -4.64 10.27 28.36
CA GLU A 157 -5.43 9.07 28.00
C GLU A 157 -6.40 9.31 26.83
N HIS A 158 -6.98 10.51 26.74
CA HIS A 158 -7.86 10.89 25.63
C HIS A 158 -7.13 10.90 24.29
N LEU A 159 -5.89 11.39 24.26
CA LEU A 159 -5.06 11.40 23.05
C LEU A 159 -4.68 9.98 22.65
N LEU A 160 -4.31 9.14 23.61
CA LEU A 160 -3.96 7.75 23.36
C LEU A 160 -5.14 6.96 22.78
N ARG A 161 -6.34 7.16 23.34
CA ARG A 161 -7.60 6.57 22.81
C ARG A 161 -7.91 7.08 21.41
N TYR A 162 -7.74 8.38 21.17
CA TYR A 162 -7.89 8.96 19.84
C TYR A 162 -6.92 8.34 18.83
N ALA A 163 -5.63 8.21 19.20
CA ALA A 163 -4.63 7.59 18.37
C ALA A 163 -4.98 6.14 18.02
N MET A 164 -5.45 5.35 19.00
CA MET A 164 -5.92 3.99 18.77
C MET A 164 -7.05 3.95 17.73
N VAL A 165 -8.11 4.76 17.90
CA VAL A 165 -9.24 4.80 16.96
C VAL A 165 -8.78 5.16 15.54
N VAL A 166 -7.92 6.18 15.42
CA VAL A 166 -7.39 6.61 14.12
C VAL A 166 -6.57 5.51 13.45
N VAL A 167 -5.65 4.88 14.19
CA VAL A 167 -4.84 3.77 13.65
C VAL A 167 -5.74 2.58 13.27
N SER A 168 -6.77 2.26 14.04
CA SER A 168 -7.74 1.22 13.68
C SER A 168 -8.46 1.53 12.36
N ILE A 169 -8.90 2.78 12.14
CA ILE A 169 -9.53 3.20 10.87
C ILE A 169 -8.55 3.06 9.71
N VAL A 170 -7.30 3.54 9.86
CA VAL A 170 -6.27 3.42 8.83
C VAL A 170 -5.96 1.96 8.52
N ASN A 171 -5.92 1.09 9.54
CA ASN A 171 -5.69 -0.34 9.38
C ASN A 171 -6.82 -1.04 8.61
N VAL A 172 -8.09 -0.72 8.90
CA VAL A 172 -9.24 -1.21 8.13
C VAL A 172 -9.11 -0.79 6.67
N GLN A 173 -8.78 0.48 6.43
CA GLN A 173 -8.57 1.01 5.09
C GLN A 173 -7.40 0.31 4.36
N ALA A 174 -6.30 0.04 5.07
CA ALA A 174 -5.13 -0.65 4.54
C ALA A 174 -5.43 -2.11 4.15
N MET A 175 -6.48 -2.73 4.70
CA MET A 175 -6.94 -4.06 4.24
C MET A 175 -7.91 -3.98 3.06
N VAL A 176 -8.85 -3.03 3.10
CA VAL A 176 -9.93 -2.96 2.09
C VAL A 176 -9.46 -2.36 0.78
N VAL A 177 -8.75 -1.22 0.81
CA VAL A 177 -8.43 -0.45 -0.40
C VAL A 177 -7.50 -1.22 -1.36
N PRO A 178 -6.42 -1.89 -0.90
CA PRO A 178 -5.58 -2.69 -1.80
C PRO A 178 -6.32 -3.84 -2.47
N VAL A 179 -7.29 -4.47 -1.79
CA VAL A 179 -8.15 -5.49 -2.40
C VAL A 179 -8.95 -4.89 -3.57
N VAL A 180 -9.59 -3.73 -3.37
CA VAL A 180 -10.35 -3.06 -4.44
C VAL A 180 -9.43 -2.66 -5.60
N ALA A 181 -8.23 -2.14 -5.33
CA ALA A 181 -7.25 -1.81 -6.36
C ALA A 181 -6.79 -3.05 -7.16
N LEU A 182 -6.55 -4.16 -6.48
CA LEU A 182 -6.15 -5.42 -7.11
C LEU A 182 -7.26 -5.96 -8.01
N LEU A 183 -8.52 -5.90 -7.57
CA LEU A 183 -9.67 -6.28 -8.39
C LEU A 183 -9.86 -5.34 -9.57
N ALA A 184 -9.62 -4.04 -9.41
CA ALA A 184 -9.67 -3.08 -10.50
C ALA A 184 -8.62 -3.42 -11.57
N ALA A 185 -7.37 -3.72 -11.17
CA ALA A 185 -6.33 -4.16 -12.10
C ALA A 185 -6.69 -5.48 -12.80
N CYS A 186 -7.27 -6.45 -12.08
CA CYS A 186 -7.76 -7.69 -12.71
C CYS A 186 -8.87 -7.38 -13.72
N SER A 187 -9.80 -6.48 -13.38
CA SER A 187 -10.95 -6.11 -14.21
C SER A 187 -10.54 -5.44 -15.53
N THR A 188 -9.36 -4.83 -15.62
CA THR A 188 -8.89 -4.26 -16.90
C THR A 188 -8.56 -5.34 -17.94
N LEU A 189 -8.38 -6.59 -17.52
CA LEU A 189 -8.13 -7.72 -18.42
C LEU A 189 -9.40 -8.47 -18.84
N ALA A 190 -10.56 -8.07 -18.30
CA ALA A 190 -11.84 -8.65 -18.64
C ALA A 190 -12.13 -8.53 -20.15
N PRO A 191 -12.77 -9.54 -20.75
CA PRO A 191 -13.15 -9.47 -22.16
C PRO A 191 -14.21 -8.36 -22.39
N PRO A 192 -14.36 -7.88 -23.63
CA PRO A 192 -15.45 -6.98 -23.99
C PRO A 192 -16.82 -7.59 -23.63
N MET A 193 -17.82 -6.73 -23.40
CA MET A 193 -19.18 -7.18 -23.14
C MET A 193 -19.70 -8.09 -24.26
N ALA A 194 -20.49 -9.11 -23.88
CA ALA A 194 -20.99 -10.13 -24.79
C ALA A 194 -21.60 -9.52 -26.05
N GLY A 195 -21.06 -9.88 -27.22
CA GLY A 195 -21.50 -9.41 -28.54
C GLY A 195 -20.64 -8.30 -29.16
N ALA A 196 -19.79 -7.61 -28.38
CA ALA A 196 -18.85 -6.65 -28.92
C ALA A 196 -17.59 -7.37 -29.45
N GLN A 197 -17.22 -7.11 -30.71
CA GLN A 197 -15.93 -7.56 -31.23
C GLN A 197 -14.80 -6.78 -30.53
N PRO A 198 -13.74 -7.45 -30.06
CA PRO A 198 -12.60 -6.77 -29.46
C PRO A 198 -11.94 -5.85 -30.50
N ASP A 199 -11.83 -4.58 -30.14
CA ASP A 199 -11.21 -3.52 -30.94
C ASP A 199 -9.90 -3.04 -30.28
N PRO A 200 -8.88 -2.58 -31.02
CA PRO A 200 -7.68 -2.00 -30.42
C PRO A 200 -8.00 -0.86 -29.43
N GLU A 201 -8.97 0.00 -29.72
CA GLU A 201 -9.36 1.12 -28.83
C GLU A 201 -9.85 0.64 -27.47
N PHE A 202 -10.52 -0.52 -27.42
CA PHE A 202 -10.91 -1.15 -26.15
C PHE A 202 -9.67 -1.46 -25.29
N TYR A 203 -8.62 -2.05 -25.87
CA TYR A 203 -7.40 -2.36 -25.13
C TYR A 203 -6.60 -1.11 -24.76
N ALA A 204 -6.63 -0.06 -25.58
CA ALA A 204 -6.07 1.24 -25.21
C ALA A 204 -6.79 1.84 -24.00
N LEU A 205 -8.12 1.81 -23.96
CA LEU A 205 -8.91 2.23 -22.80
C LEU A 205 -8.57 1.40 -21.56
N GLN A 206 -8.45 0.08 -21.69
CA GLN A 206 -8.07 -0.78 -20.56
C GLN A 206 -6.65 -0.50 -20.06
N MET A 207 -5.71 -0.19 -20.95
CA MET A 207 -4.35 0.22 -20.56
C MET A 207 -4.36 1.55 -19.80
N ARG A 208 -5.17 2.51 -20.23
CA ARG A 208 -5.36 3.77 -19.50
C ARG A 208 -5.92 3.53 -18.10
N ARG A 209 -6.97 2.71 -17.98
CA ARG A 209 -7.54 2.32 -16.67
C ARG A 209 -6.52 1.62 -15.79
N LEU A 210 -5.71 0.72 -16.35
CA LEU A 210 -4.65 0.03 -15.61
C LEU A 210 -3.60 1.01 -15.07
N LYS A 211 -3.24 2.04 -15.84
CA LYS A 211 -2.35 3.13 -15.39
C LYS A 211 -3.00 3.95 -14.28
N GLU A 212 -4.29 4.26 -14.37
CA GLU A 212 -5.05 4.95 -13.31
C GLU A 212 -5.09 4.12 -12.01
N VAL A 213 -5.30 2.80 -12.11
CA VAL A 213 -5.20 1.88 -10.97
C VAL A 213 -3.80 1.88 -10.38
N LEU A 214 -2.74 1.83 -11.20
CA LEU A 214 -1.36 1.88 -10.74
C LEU A 214 -1.09 3.19 -9.97
N THR A 215 -1.54 4.33 -10.48
CA THR A 215 -1.39 5.63 -9.79
C THR A 215 -2.12 5.64 -8.46
N ALA A 216 -3.39 5.19 -8.42
CA ALA A 216 -4.18 5.13 -7.20
C ALA A 216 -3.57 4.16 -6.16
N ALA A 217 -3.13 2.98 -6.59
CA ALA A 217 -2.48 1.99 -5.75
C ALA A 217 -1.12 2.49 -5.22
N SER A 218 -0.31 3.13 -6.05
CA SER A 218 0.95 3.74 -5.63
C SER A 218 0.72 4.82 -4.56
N ALA A 219 -0.27 5.70 -4.77
CA ALA A 219 -0.60 6.77 -3.81
C ALA A 219 -0.97 6.22 -2.42
N ILE A 220 -1.86 5.20 -2.36
CA ILE A 220 -2.24 4.62 -1.06
C ILE A 220 -1.09 3.85 -0.39
N LEU A 221 -0.24 3.16 -1.17
CA LEU A 221 0.89 2.41 -0.62
C LEU A 221 1.99 3.35 -0.10
N VAL A 222 2.28 4.44 -0.81
CA VAL A 222 3.17 5.52 -0.33
C VAL A 222 2.61 6.12 0.96
N ALA A 223 1.32 6.48 0.97
CA ALA A 223 0.69 7.05 2.16
C ALA A 223 0.73 6.09 3.36
N GLY A 224 0.54 4.79 3.12
CA GLY A 224 0.66 3.75 4.13
C GLY A 224 2.07 3.64 4.72
N VAL A 225 3.12 3.63 3.88
CA VAL A 225 4.52 3.58 4.32
C VAL A 225 4.89 4.84 5.11
N LEU A 226 4.45 6.02 4.65
CA LEU A 226 4.66 7.28 5.37
C LEU A 226 3.96 7.28 6.73
N HIS A 227 2.70 6.83 6.78
CA HIS A 227 1.93 6.73 8.01
C HIS A 227 2.55 5.78 9.03
N MET A 228 2.89 4.56 8.59
CA MET A 228 3.58 3.58 9.43
C MET A 228 4.91 4.14 9.94
N GLY A 229 5.65 4.84 9.08
CA GLY A 229 6.92 5.45 9.45
C GLY A 229 6.79 6.61 10.43
N ALA A 230 5.74 7.43 10.34
CA ALA A 230 5.48 8.48 11.32
C ALA A 230 5.02 7.90 12.66
N TRP A 231 4.16 6.87 12.63
CA TRP A 231 3.70 6.16 13.82
C TRP A 231 4.86 5.54 14.61
N LEU A 232 5.75 4.81 13.93
CA LEU A 232 6.92 4.17 14.53
C LEU A 232 7.96 5.16 15.08
N ARG A 233 8.04 6.37 14.50
CA ARG A 233 9.00 7.40 14.93
C ARG A 233 8.48 8.28 16.07
N TRP A 234 7.17 8.35 16.29
CA TRP A 234 6.61 9.19 17.35
C TRP A 234 7.17 8.86 18.75
N PRO A 235 7.29 7.58 19.17
CA PRO A 235 7.94 7.23 20.43
C PRO A 235 9.37 7.75 20.58
N ALA A 236 10.15 7.82 19.50
CA ALA A 236 11.54 8.29 19.55
C ALA A 236 11.64 9.72 20.07
N ALA A 237 10.64 10.56 19.80
CA ALA A 237 10.57 11.93 20.30
C ALA A 237 10.52 12.04 21.84
N LEU A 238 10.18 10.94 22.53
CA LEU A 238 10.09 10.86 23.98
C LEU A 238 11.36 10.30 24.63
N ILE A 239 12.28 9.76 23.84
CA ILE A 239 13.53 9.15 24.30
C ILE A 239 14.59 10.23 24.43
N ALA A 240 15.08 10.44 25.66
CA ALA A 240 16.15 11.41 25.94
C ALA A 240 17.56 10.86 25.62
N ASP A 241 17.74 9.54 25.74
CA ASP A 241 19.00 8.88 25.42
C ASP A 241 19.24 8.86 23.90
N LYS A 242 20.32 9.51 23.45
CA LYS A 242 20.59 9.71 22.03
C LYS A 242 20.79 8.40 21.27
N ASP A 243 21.52 7.46 21.85
CA ASP A 243 21.83 6.19 21.18
C ASP A 243 20.56 5.32 21.05
N ALA A 244 19.73 5.29 22.09
CA ALA A 244 18.43 4.64 22.05
C ALA A 244 17.47 5.31 21.05
N HIS A 245 17.46 6.65 20.98
CA HIS A 245 16.67 7.41 20.01
C HIS A 245 17.04 7.00 18.57
N GLU A 246 18.32 7.03 18.23
CA GLU A 246 18.82 6.64 16.90
C GLU A 246 18.53 5.17 16.58
N ALA A 247 18.65 4.27 17.56
CA ALA A 247 18.30 2.85 17.39
C ALA A 247 16.80 2.66 17.06
N VAL A 248 15.91 3.41 17.71
CA VAL A 248 14.47 3.38 17.40
C VAL A 248 14.19 3.95 16.02
N LEU A 249 14.82 5.06 15.63
CA LEU A 249 14.69 5.61 14.28
C LEU A 249 15.19 4.64 13.21
N GLY A 250 16.32 3.96 13.45
CA GLY A 250 16.88 2.94 12.56
C GLY A 250 15.95 1.73 12.42
N THR A 251 15.35 1.29 13.51
CA THR A 251 14.35 0.21 13.51
C THR A 251 13.11 0.61 12.71
N ALA A 252 12.58 1.81 12.95
CA ALA A 252 11.44 2.35 12.21
C ALA A 252 11.72 2.40 10.69
N LEU A 253 12.93 2.86 10.30
CA LEU A 253 13.36 2.91 8.91
C LEU A 253 13.44 1.51 8.27
N ALA A 254 13.99 0.53 8.99
CA ALA A 254 14.11 -0.84 8.49
C ALA A 254 12.74 -1.48 8.24
N ILE A 255 11.80 -1.31 9.18
CA ILE A 255 10.42 -1.80 9.04
C ILE A 255 9.73 -1.11 7.85
N THR A 256 9.84 0.21 7.74
CA THR A 256 9.20 0.94 6.62
C THR A 256 9.82 0.62 5.28
N LEU A 257 11.12 0.36 5.23
CA LEU A 257 11.81 -0.08 4.02
C LEU A 257 11.35 -1.48 3.60
N PHE A 258 11.24 -2.43 4.54
CA PHE A 258 10.75 -3.78 4.26
C PHE A 258 9.37 -3.76 3.58
N TRP A 259 8.41 -3.05 4.18
CA TRP A 259 7.07 -2.96 3.60
C TRP A 259 7.06 -2.15 2.30
N GLY A 260 7.88 -1.11 2.18
CA GLY A 260 8.07 -0.37 0.93
C GLY A 260 8.52 -1.26 -0.24
N VAL A 261 9.52 -2.14 -0.01
CA VAL A 261 9.96 -3.14 -1.00
C VAL A 261 8.81 -4.09 -1.36
N THR A 262 8.13 -4.66 -0.36
CA THR A 262 7.01 -5.60 -0.56
C THR A 262 5.92 -4.97 -1.43
N PHE A 263 5.51 -3.75 -1.11
CA PHE A 263 4.46 -3.03 -1.84
C PHE A 263 4.89 -2.69 -3.28
N THR A 264 6.15 -2.31 -3.50
CA THR A 264 6.71 -2.15 -4.84
C THR A 264 6.65 -3.45 -5.65
N LEU A 265 7.01 -4.60 -5.06
CA LEU A 265 6.93 -5.90 -5.73
C LEU A 265 5.48 -6.30 -6.06
N MET A 266 4.53 -6.00 -5.17
CA MET A 266 3.10 -6.19 -5.45
C MET A 266 2.62 -5.34 -6.63
N LEU A 267 3.03 -4.06 -6.71
CA LEU A 267 2.69 -3.20 -7.85
C LEU A 267 3.27 -3.74 -9.15
N VAL A 268 4.55 -4.12 -9.17
CA VAL A 268 5.24 -4.67 -10.35
C VAL A 268 4.57 -5.96 -10.82
N SER A 269 4.32 -6.89 -9.91
CA SER A 269 3.70 -8.19 -10.22
C SER A 269 2.24 -8.10 -10.65
N THR A 270 1.52 -7.04 -10.26
CA THR A 270 0.16 -6.77 -10.74
C THR A 270 0.16 -6.08 -12.10
N TYR A 271 0.93 -4.99 -12.22
CA TYR A 271 0.88 -4.09 -13.37
C TYR A 271 1.54 -4.71 -14.61
N LEU A 272 2.75 -5.24 -14.48
CA LEU A 272 3.56 -5.63 -15.63
C LEU A 272 2.93 -6.78 -16.44
N PRO A 273 2.43 -7.87 -15.82
CA PRO A 273 1.75 -8.94 -16.57
C PRO A 273 0.47 -8.45 -17.25
N ALA A 274 -0.31 -7.60 -16.59
CA ALA A 274 -1.52 -7.04 -17.18
C ALA A 274 -1.21 -6.16 -18.40
N ALA A 275 -0.22 -5.28 -18.26
CA ALA A 275 0.23 -4.42 -19.35
C ALA A 275 0.74 -5.25 -20.56
N LEU A 276 1.52 -6.30 -20.31
CA LEU A 276 1.99 -7.24 -21.33
C LEU A 276 0.85 -7.96 -22.05
N VAL A 277 -0.17 -8.42 -21.32
CA VAL A 277 -1.33 -9.09 -21.92
C VAL A 277 -2.13 -8.13 -22.80
N LEU A 278 -2.39 -6.91 -22.32
CA LEU A 278 -3.11 -5.89 -23.09
C LEU A 278 -2.36 -5.50 -24.36
N ALA A 279 -1.06 -5.25 -24.26
CA ALA A 279 -0.20 -4.91 -25.39
C ALA A 279 -0.20 -6.02 -26.45
N LYS A 280 -0.02 -7.28 -26.03
CA LYS A 280 -0.05 -8.44 -26.95
C LYS A 280 -1.40 -8.59 -27.65
N ARG A 281 -2.51 -8.43 -26.92
CA ARG A 281 -3.87 -8.52 -27.49
C ARG A 281 -4.12 -7.42 -28.52
N ALA A 282 -3.73 -6.18 -28.22
CA ALA A 282 -3.86 -5.06 -29.15
C ALA A 282 -3.00 -5.25 -30.41
N ALA A 283 -1.73 -5.64 -30.24
CA ALA A 283 -0.82 -5.90 -31.35
C ALA A 283 -1.35 -6.99 -32.30
N ALA A 284 -1.87 -8.08 -31.76
CA ALA A 284 -2.45 -9.16 -32.54
C ALA A 284 -3.67 -8.73 -33.36
N LEU A 285 -4.48 -7.78 -32.86
CA LEU A 285 -5.61 -7.22 -33.61
C LEU A 285 -5.15 -6.29 -34.73
N LEU A 286 -4.16 -5.43 -34.48
CA LEU A 286 -3.63 -4.51 -35.48
C LEU A 286 -2.98 -5.25 -36.65
N GLN A 287 -2.23 -6.32 -36.36
CA GLN A 287 -1.63 -7.17 -37.40
C GLN A 287 -2.67 -7.84 -38.30
N LYS A 288 -3.84 -8.21 -37.76
CA LYS A 288 -4.95 -8.75 -38.55
C LYS A 288 -5.61 -7.68 -39.44
N ARG A 289 -5.60 -6.41 -39.01
CA ARG A 289 -6.21 -5.29 -39.75
C ARG A 289 -5.29 -4.64 -40.77
N SER A 290 -3.97 -4.65 -40.56
CA SER A 290 -3.00 -4.06 -41.49
C SER A 290 -3.03 -4.73 -42.87
N SER A 291 -3.56 -5.95 -42.97
CA SER A 291 -3.83 -6.62 -44.25
C SER A 291 -4.95 -5.97 -45.08
N GLN A 292 -5.71 -5.02 -44.52
CA GLN A 292 -6.96 -4.51 -45.12
C GLN A 292 -7.03 -3.00 -45.35
N ARG A 293 -6.11 -2.16 -44.83
CA ARG A 293 -6.14 -0.69 -45.04
C ARG A 293 -4.81 0.00 -44.76
N SER A 294 -4.60 1.15 -45.40
CA SER A 294 -3.56 2.16 -45.17
C SER A 294 -3.70 2.88 -43.82
N VAL A 295 -3.64 2.10 -42.73
CA VAL A 295 -3.64 2.58 -41.34
C VAL A 295 -2.20 2.98 -40.96
N PRO A 296 -1.99 3.98 -40.06
CA PRO A 296 -0.69 4.23 -39.42
C PRO A 296 0.00 2.94 -38.98
N THR A 297 1.34 2.94 -38.95
CA THR A 297 2.08 1.72 -38.68
C THR A 297 1.63 1.15 -37.32
N PRO A 298 1.40 -0.17 -37.20
CA PRO A 298 0.92 -0.76 -35.93
C PRO A 298 1.77 -0.38 -34.71
N GLN A 299 3.06 -0.11 -34.91
CA GLN A 299 3.99 0.29 -33.85
C GLN A 299 3.73 1.71 -33.36
N GLU A 300 3.52 2.67 -34.28
CA GLU A 300 3.16 4.06 -33.92
C GLU A 300 1.84 4.07 -33.14
N TRP A 301 0.83 3.34 -33.62
CA TRP A 301 -0.46 3.27 -32.92
C TRP A 301 -0.31 2.70 -31.50
N LEU A 302 0.46 1.62 -31.32
CA LEU A 302 0.71 1.05 -29.99
C LEU A 302 1.45 2.03 -29.08
N LYS A 303 2.40 2.80 -29.63
CA LYS A 303 3.15 3.81 -28.89
C LYS A 303 2.25 4.96 -28.43
N ASP A 304 1.45 5.51 -29.34
CA ASP A 304 0.54 6.63 -29.07
C ASP A 304 -0.53 6.26 -28.02
N ASN A 305 -0.92 4.99 -27.97
CA ASN A 305 -1.87 4.48 -26.99
C ASN A 305 -1.20 3.88 -25.72
N GLY A 306 0.12 4.05 -25.59
CA GLY A 306 0.89 3.62 -24.42
C GLY A 306 0.85 2.12 -24.15
N LEU A 307 0.66 1.32 -25.21
CA LEU A 307 0.72 -0.14 -25.26
C LEU A 307 2.11 -0.62 -25.75
N PHE A 308 2.97 0.29 -26.20
CA PHE A 308 4.35 -0.02 -26.56
C PHE A 308 5.22 -0.07 -25.30
N LEU A 309 5.69 -1.28 -24.97
CA LEU A 309 6.43 -1.56 -23.73
C LEU A 309 7.91 -1.23 -23.86
N SER A 310 8.24 0.01 -24.22
CA SER A 310 9.63 0.48 -24.12
C SER A 310 9.92 0.96 -22.69
N LEU A 311 11.15 0.77 -22.24
CA LEU A 311 11.57 1.26 -20.91
C LEU A 311 11.42 2.78 -20.78
N GLN A 312 11.62 3.53 -21.86
CA GLN A 312 11.52 4.98 -21.88
C GLN A 312 10.07 5.44 -21.75
N ASP A 313 9.15 4.83 -22.50
CA ASP A 313 7.72 5.19 -22.49
C ASP A 313 7.04 4.82 -21.16
N HIS A 314 7.61 3.85 -20.43
CA HIS A 314 7.11 3.39 -19.12
C HIS A 314 7.85 3.96 -17.92
N PHE A 315 8.80 4.89 -18.11
CA PHE A 315 9.58 5.48 -17.02
C PHE A 315 8.71 6.09 -15.91
N PRO A 316 7.64 6.87 -16.18
CA PRO A 316 6.76 7.37 -15.13
C PRO A 316 6.10 6.25 -14.31
N GLN A 317 5.73 5.15 -14.95
CA GLN A 317 5.12 4.00 -14.27
C GLN A 317 6.14 3.25 -13.41
N PHE A 318 7.40 3.13 -13.84
CA PHE A 318 8.47 2.62 -12.98
C PHE A 318 8.68 3.52 -11.76
N GLY A 319 8.66 4.84 -11.95
CA GLY A 319 8.69 5.80 -10.84
C GLY A 319 7.55 5.57 -9.84
N LEU A 320 6.32 5.40 -10.33
CA LEU A 320 5.15 5.11 -9.49
C LEU A 320 5.28 3.76 -8.75
N MET A 321 5.81 2.72 -9.40
CA MET A 321 6.02 1.42 -8.76
C MET A 321 7.11 1.47 -7.68
N LEU A 322 8.14 2.29 -7.87
CA LEU A 322 9.22 2.49 -6.90
C LEU A 322 8.86 3.48 -5.78
N ALA A 323 7.78 4.25 -5.92
CA ALA A 323 7.43 5.28 -4.95
C ALA A 323 7.28 4.75 -3.50
N PRO A 324 6.62 3.60 -3.23
CA PRO A 324 6.53 3.06 -1.86
C PRO A 324 7.90 2.74 -1.24
N LEU A 325 8.84 2.20 -2.04
CA LEU A 325 10.21 1.97 -1.62
C LEU A 325 10.92 3.28 -1.23
N LEU A 326 10.75 4.33 -2.03
CA LEU A 326 11.39 5.63 -1.83
C LEU A 326 10.74 6.45 -0.70
N ALA A 327 9.49 6.18 -0.36
CA ALA A 327 8.76 6.89 0.69
C ALA A 327 9.47 6.82 2.06
N SER A 328 10.09 5.67 2.37
CA SER A 328 10.78 5.45 3.63
C SER A 328 12.04 6.33 3.81
N PRO A 329 13.03 6.32 2.90
CA PRO A 329 14.17 7.24 2.94
C PRO A 329 13.77 8.73 2.83
N LEU A 330 12.81 9.07 1.96
CA LEU A 330 12.36 10.46 1.81
C LEU A 330 11.72 10.97 3.09
N SER A 331 10.93 10.14 3.78
CA SER A 331 10.40 10.46 5.10
C SER A 331 11.52 10.74 6.09
N SER A 332 12.57 9.90 6.16
CA SER A 332 13.69 10.18 7.07
C SER A 332 14.40 11.51 6.78
N LEU A 333 14.53 11.91 5.51
CA LEU A 333 15.15 13.19 5.14
C LEU A 333 14.27 14.38 5.52
N LEU A 334 12.95 14.29 5.28
CA LEU A 334 12.00 15.35 5.64
C LEU A 334 11.81 15.49 7.15
N LEU A 335 11.99 14.38 7.87
CA LEU A 335 11.79 14.32 9.32
C LEU A 335 13.09 14.50 10.11
N ALA A 336 14.24 14.52 9.44
CA ALA A 336 15.52 14.81 10.08
C ALA A 336 15.39 16.10 10.91
N PRO A 337 15.86 16.11 12.17
CA PRO A 337 15.91 17.35 12.92
C PRO A 337 16.74 18.35 12.11
N LEU A 338 16.20 19.55 11.89
CA LEU A 338 17.03 20.70 11.57
C LEU A 338 17.88 20.91 12.81
N THR A 339 19.02 20.23 12.88
CA THR A 339 19.97 20.44 13.95
C THR A 339 20.30 21.92 13.93
N PRO A 340 20.11 22.64 15.06
CA PRO A 340 20.75 23.93 15.19
C PRO A 340 22.25 23.62 15.05
N THR A 341 22.83 24.00 13.92
CA THR A 341 24.27 24.06 13.76
C THR A 341 24.75 25.07 14.78
N GLY A 342 25.17 24.56 15.94
CA GLY A 342 25.91 25.31 16.94
C GLY A 342 27.27 25.72 16.38
#